data_AF-A0A8J6FJ17-F1
#
_entry.id   AF-A0A8J6FJ17-F1
#
_cell.length_a   1.000
_cell.length_b   1.000
_cell.length_c   1.000
_cell.angle_alpha   90.00
_cell.angle_beta   90.00
_cell.angle_gamma   90.00
#
_symmetry.space_group_name_H-M   'P 1'
#
loop_
_entity.id
_entity.type
_entity.pdbx_description
1 polymer ?
#
loop_
_entity_poly.entity_id
_entity_poly.type
_entity_poly.pdbx_seq_one_letter_code
_entity_poly.pdbx_strand_id
1 'polypeptide(L)'
;MAARRGKRANRVRGEDGASVRRELDTKLGEVLQSRGNANTVFDILEYLESENDGHVLAAIRTCSKLFESLLEKRELYIGDLPAEADGSSGSLSAEEKYKVWMRHRYNSCVACLVEHLHATSSQVQELALCTLMKFVQVEGKFPLESAIWKDSYRFPHRLLKRIVHGLLQEEKDSTLLLSRFQEYLEYDDVRYYTMTVINERIAQVNRGTKEALPPIFLNNVFGLLSAINMPVEGELSNFLLGQKEKEDDWKPAKLKEQKKAFERVWMGFLKHKLSVSLYKKVLLILHESILPHMSNATMMIDFLTAAYDVGGAISLLALNGLFILIHQHNLEYPDFYKKLYSLLDPSVFHVKYRARFFHLADLFLSSTHLPVYLVAAFAKRLSRLSLTAPPQVLMMMIPFICNLIRRHPACLPLIHRPSAERDLTSDPFVMEEQDPAKSRALESSLWELEVNLLTSSLVCQN
;
A
#
# COMPACT_ATOMS: atom_id res chain seq x y z
N MET A 1 -22.41 4.40 -37.03
CA MET A 1 -23.08 4.07 -35.75
C MET A 1 -24.26 4.99 -35.38
N ALA A 2 -24.35 6.25 -35.84
CA ALA A 2 -25.39 7.18 -35.36
C ALA A 2 -26.84 6.87 -35.81
N ALA A 3 -27.07 6.36 -37.03
CA ALA A 3 -28.42 6.27 -37.61
C ALA A 3 -29.27 5.06 -37.15
N ARG A 4 -28.66 4.04 -36.51
CA ARG A 4 -29.39 2.88 -35.93
C ARG A 4 -29.72 3.04 -34.44
N ARG A 5 -29.20 4.07 -33.78
CA ARG A 5 -29.35 4.33 -32.33
C ARG A 5 -30.79 4.60 -31.87
N GLY A 6 -31.64 5.18 -32.71
CA GLY A 6 -32.97 5.66 -32.28
C GLY A 6 -34.08 4.62 -32.22
N LYS A 7 -33.98 3.49 -32.94
CA LYS A 7 -35.10 2.52 -33.06
C LYS A 7 -35.01 1.30 -32.13
N ARG A 8 -33.84 0.97 -31.58
CA ARG A 8 -33.65 -0.20 -30.69
C ARG A 8 -33.58 0.13 -29.20
N ALA A 9 -33.23 1.38 -28.84
CA ALA A 9 -33.24 1.85 -27.46
C ALA A 9 -34.60 1.67 -26.74
N ASN A 10 -35.69 1.61 -27.50
CA ASN A 10 -37.04 1.42 -26.95
C ASN A 10 -37.40 -0.06 -26.66
N ARG A 11 -36.58 -1.04 -27.05
CA ARG A 11 -36.84 -2.48 -26.80
C ARG A 11 -36.25 -2.98 -25.47
N VAL A 12 -35.23 -2.31 -24.94
CA VAL A 12 -34.49 -2.73 -23.74
C VAL A 12 -35.19 -2.32 -22.43
N ARG A 13 -36.24 -1.49 -22.51
CA ARG A 13 -36.84 -0.80 -21.35
C ARG A 13 -37.79 -1.62 -20.48
N GLY A 14 -38.00 -2.92 -20.75
CA GLY A 14 -39.02 -3.70 -20.03
C GLY A 14 -38.81 -5.21 -19.91
N GLU A 15 -37.63 -5.75 -20.28
CA GLU A 15 -37.41 -7.19 -20.21
C GLU A 15 -36.80 -7.64 -18.88
N ASP A 16 -37.45 -8.62 -18.26
CA ASP A 16 -37.04 -9.27 -17.01
C ASP A 16 -35.60 -9.82 -17.13
N GLY A 17 -34.79 -9.67 -16.09
CA GLY A 17 -33.35 -9.98 -16.13
C GLY A 17 -33.04 -11.44 -16.48
N ALA A 18 -34.01 -12.35 -16.28
CA ALA A 18 -33.92 -13.74 -16.71
C ALA A 18 -34.15 -13.93 -18.23
N SER A 19 -34.99 -13.10 -18.86
CA SER A 19 -35.23 -13.11 -20.30
C SER A 19 -33.99 -12.70 -21.08
N VAL A 20 -33.35 -11.60 -20.66
CA VAL A 20 -32.12 -11.09 -21.28
C VAL A 20 -30.97 -12.09 -21.17
N ARG A 21 -30.85 -12.82 -20.05
CA ARG A 21 -29.85 -13.89 -19.92
C ARG A 21 -30.04 -15.00 -20.95
N ARG A 22 -31.27 -15.48 -21.14
CA ARG A 22 -31.59 -16.53 -22.14
C ARG A 22 -31.32 -16.05 -23.56
N GLU A 23 -31.66 -14.80 -23.85
CA GLU A 23 -31.36 -14.18 -25.14
C GLU A 23 -29.84 -14.13 -25.39
N LEU A 24 -29.06 -13.67 -24.41
CA LEU A 24 -27.60 -13.59 -24.52
C LEU A 24 -26.93 -14.96 -24.64
N ASP A 25 -27.43 -15.98 -23.93
CA ASP A 25 -26.93 -17.36 -24.05
C ASP A 25 -27.24 -17.95 -25.45
N THR A 26 -28.38 -17.59 -26.03
CA THR A 26 -28.75 -18.01 -27.40
C THR A 26 -27.82 -17.36 -28.43
N LYS A 27 -27.62 -16.02 -28.34
CA LYS A 27 -26.68 -15.28 -29.19
C LYS A 27 -25.24 -15.80 -29.06
N LEU A 28 -24.81 -16.16 -27.84
CA LEU A 28 -23.51 -16.77 -27.61
C LEU A 28 -23.35 -18.09 -28.38
N GLY A 29 -24.36 -18.96 -28.33
CA GLY A 29 -24.36 -20.22 -29.08
C GLY A 29 -24.27 -19.99 -30.59
N GLU A 30 -25.00 -19.01 -31.11
CA GLU A 30 -24.98 -18.64 -32.53
C GLU A 30 -23.60 -18.18 -33.02
N VAL A 31 -22.89 -17.35 -32.22
CA VAL A 31 -21.52 -16.89 -32.55
C VAL A 31 -20.53 -18.05 -32.54
N LEU A 32 -20.59 -18.90 -31.51
CA LEU A 32 -19.62 -19.98 -31.33
C LEU A 32 -19.78 -21.14 -32.32
N GLN A 33 -20.97 -21.30 -32.90
CA GLN A 33 -21.27 -22.33 -33.90
C GLN A 33 -20.98 -21.88 -35.34
N SER A 34 -21.17 -20.60 -35.68
CA SER A 34 -21.03 -20.12 -37.05
C SER A 34 -20.33 -18.75 -37.13
N ARG A 35 -19.23 -18.71 -37.90
CA ARG A 35 -18.53 -17.46 -38.26
C ARG A 35 -19.43 -16.47 -39.01
N GLY A 36 -20.51 -16.94 -39.64
CA GLY A 36 -21.49 -16.08 -40.32
C GLY A 36 -22.29 -15.19 -39.36
N ASN A 37 -22.36 -15.55 -38.09
CA ASN A 37 -23.10 -14.81 -37.06
C ASN A 37 -22.22 -13.81 -36.29
N ALA A 38 -21.00 -13.54 -36.74
CA ALA A 38 -20.04 -12.66 -36.06
C ALA A 38 -20.64 -11.31 -35.64
N ASN A 39 -21.55 -10.74 -36.45
CA ASN A 39 -22.20 -9.47 -36.16
C ASN A 39 -23.03 -9.45 -34.86
N THR A 40 -23.51 -10.60 -34.39
CA THR A 40 -24.26 -10.69 -33.12
C THR A 40 -23.39 -10.36 -31.90
N VAL A 41 -22.06 -10.35 -32.03
CA VAL A 41 -21.14 -9.84 -31.00
C VAL A 41 -21.45 -8.38 -30.68
N PHE A 42 -21.84 -7.56 -31.67
CA PHE A 42 -22.26 -6.17 -31.39
C PHE A 42 -23.50 -6.12 -30.52
N ASP A 43 -24.48 -6.99 -30.78
CA ASP A 43 -25.70 -7.05 -29.97
C ASP A 43 -25.35 -7.42 -28.53
N ILE A 44 -24.37 -8.30 -28.29
CA ILE A 44 -23.91 -8.65 -26.93
C ILE A 44 -23.21 -7.47 -26.26
N LEU A 45 -22.32 -6.77 -26.98
CA LEU A 45 -21.58 -5.61 -26.45
C LEU A 45 -22.51 -4.43 -26.15
N GLU A 46 -23.60 -4.25 -26.89
CA GLU A 46 -24.60 -3.20 -26.63
C GLU A 46 -25.22 -3.33 -25.22
N TYR A 47 -25.38 -4.55 -24.68
CA TYR A 47 -25.88 -4.73 -23.31
C TYR A 47 -24.85 -4.37 -22.23
N LEU A 48 -23.55 -4.25 -22.55
CA LEU A 48 -22.56 -3.71 -21.62
C LEU A 48 -22.83 -2.22 -21.36
N GLU A 49 -23.33 -1.50 -22.36
CA GLU A 49 -23.66 -0.07 -22.24
C GLU A 49 -25.08 0.19 -21.68
N SER A 50 -25.77 -0.85 -21.18
CA SER A 50 -27.12 -0.72 -20.62
C SER A 50 -27.13 0.04 -19.28
N GLU A 51 -28.20 0.79 -19.02
CA GLU A 51 -28.45 1.45 -17.73
C GLU A 51 -28.83 0.45 -16.61
N ASN A 52 -29.23 -0.77 -16.96
CA ASN A 52 -29.66 -1.78 -16.00
C ASN A 52 -28.49 -2.70 -15.61
N ASP A 53 -28.07 -2.61 -14.35
CA ASP A 53 -27.02 -3.47 -13.76
C ASP A 53 -27.25 -4.96 -14.05
N GLY A 54 -28.49 -5.45 -14.00
CA GLY A 54 -28.81 -6.86 -14.25
C GLY A 54 -28.49 -7.29 -15.69
N HIS A 55 -28.68 -6.40 -16.66
CA HIS A 55 -28.34 -6.62 -18.07
C HIS A 55 -26.82 -6.57 -18.26
N VAL A 56 -26.15 -5.58 -17.65
CA VAL A 56 -24.69 -5.44 -17.69
C VAL A 56 -24.02 -6.69 -17.08
N LEU A 57 -24.48 -7.16 -15.92
CA LEU A 57 -23.96 -8.37 -15.28
C LEU A 57 -24.13 -9.62 -16.17
N ALA A 58 -25.25 -9.74 -16.88
CA ALA A 58 -25.47 -10.83 -17.83
C ALA A 58 -24.51 -10.72 -19.02
N ALA A 59 -24.37 -9.53 -19.59
CA ALA A 59 -23.49 -9.25 -20.71
C ALA A 59 -22.01 -9.50 -20.37
N ILE A 60 -21.54 -9.12 -19.17
CA ILE A 60 -20.17 -9.41 -18.71
C ILE A 60 -19.92 -10.92 -18.68
N ARG A 61 -20.86 -11.72 -18.14
CA ARG A 61 -20.73 -13.19 -18.12
C ARG A 61 -20.71 -13.79 -19.52
N THR A 62 -21.56 -13.29 -20.41
CA THR A 62 -21.61 -13.76 -21.81
C THR A 62 -20.34 -13.40 -22.57
N CYS A 63 -19.84 -12.17 -22.42
CA CYS A 63 -18.57 -11.74 -23.00
C CYS A 63 -17.38 -12.55 -22.46
N SER A 64 -17.39 -12.85 -21.16
CA SER A 64 -16.38 -13.71 -20.52
C SER A 64 -16.30 -15.06 -21.23
N LYS A 65 -17.43 -15.78 -21.34
CA LYS A 65 -17.51 -17.08 -22.02
C LYS A 65 -17.14 -17.00 -23.49
N LEU A 66 -17.62 -15.96 -24.19
CA LEU A 66 -17.38 -15.76 -25.62
C LEU A 66 -15.87 -15.65 -25.90
N PHE A 67 -15.22 -14.69 -25.26
CA PHE A 67 -13.82 -14.37 -25.56
C PHE A 67 -12.84 -15.38 -24.96
N GLU A 68 -13.20 -16.04 -23.86
CA GLU A 68 -12.46 -17.22 -23.38
C GLU A 68 -12.42 -18.31 -24.44
N SER A 69 -13.58 -18.69 -25.01
CA SER A 69 -13.64 -19.73 -26.05
C SER A 69 -12.88 -19.32 -27.32
N LEU A 70 -12.99 -18.05 -27.74
CA LEU A 70 -12.30 -17.56 -28.93
C LEU A 70 -10.78 -17.49 -28.76
N LEU A 71 -10.30 -17.14 -27.57
CA LEU A 71 -8.87 -17.15 -27.23
C LEU A 71 -8.32 -18.57 -27.23
N GLU A 72 -9.02 -19.52 -26.58
CA GLU A 72 -8.64 -20.93 -26.54
C GLU A 72 -8.56 -21.55 -27.94
N LYS A 73 -9.53 -21.22 -28.81
CA LYS A 73 -9.57 -21.66 -30.21
C LYS A 73 -8.59 -20.92 -31.13
N ARG A 74 -7.86 -19.91 -30.63
CA ARG A 74 -6.96 -19.03 -31.42
C ARG A 74 -7.66 -18.38 -32.62
N GLU A 75 -8.90 -17.94 -32.40
CA GLU A 75 -9.73 -17.23 -33.41
C GLU A 75 -9.59 -15.70 -33.35
N LEU A 76 -8.63 -15.20 -32.57
CA LEU A 76 -8.26 -13.80 -32.53
C LEU A 76 -6.92 -13.58 -33.25
N TYR A 77 -6.74 -12.39 -33.83
CA TYR A 77 -5.51 -12.03 -34.51
C TYR A 77 -4.35 -11.93 -33.52
N ILE A 78 -3.20 -12.49 -33.90
CA ILE A 78 -1.95 -12.50 -33.12
C ILE A 78 -0.95 -11.57 -33.80
N GLY A 79 -0.36 -10.65 -33.04
CA GLY A 79 0.61 -9.67 -33.54
C GLY A 79 0.08 -8.23 -33.48
N ASP A 80 0.77 -7.34 -34.18
CA ASP A 80 0.40 -5.92 -34.22
C ASP A 80 -0.91 -5.72 -34.99
N LEU A 81 -1.94 -5.30 -34.27
CA LEU A 81 -3.30 -5.19 -34.78
C LEU A 81 -3.41 -4.10 -35.85
N PRO A 82 -3.77 -4.42 -37.11
CA PRO A 82 -4.00 -3.42 -38.14
C PRO A 82 -5.18 -2.52 -37.81
N ALA A 83 -5.17 -1.27 -38.30
CA ALA A 83 -6.31 -0.37 -38.14
C ALA A 83 -7.55 -0.93 -38.87
N GLU A 84 -8.75 -0.71 -38.31
CA GLU A 84 -10.01 -1.22 -38.92
C GLU A 84 -10.23 -0.69 -40.35
N ALA A 85 -9.69 0.49 -40.68
CA ALA A 85 -9.80 1.12 -42.00
C ALA A 85 -8.85 0.50 -43.06
N ASP A 86 -7.76 -0.14 -42.64
CA ASP A 86 -6.75 -0.72 -43.54
C ASP A 86 -7.17 -2.09 -44.09
N GLY A 87 -8.38 -2.57 -43.79
CA GLY A 87 -8.99 -3.79 -44.37
C GLY A 87 -9.22 -3.72 -45.90
N SER A 88 -8.89 -2.58 -46.51
CA SER A 88 -8.82 -2.32 -47.95
C SER A 88 -7.41 -2.50 -48.54
N SER A 89 -6.40 -2.85 -47.74
CA SER A 89 -5.10 -3.33 -48.25
C SER A 89 -5.23 -4.80 -48.68
N GLY A 90 -4.98 -5.07 -49.96
CA GLY A 90 -5.39 -6.29 -50.67
C GLY A 90 -4.66 -7.59 -50.32
N SER A 91 -4.02 -7.72 -49.15
CA SER A 91 -3.13 -8.86 -48.84
C SER A 91 -3.63 -9.85 -47.77
N LEU A 92 -4.67 -9.53 -46.99
CA LEU A 92 -5.15 -10.41 -45.90
C LEU A 92 -6.26 -11.36 -46.37
N SER A 93 -6.16 -12.63 -45.99
CA SER A 93 -7.18 -13.66 -46.25
C SER A 93 -8.50 -13.35 -45.53
N ALA A 94 -9.61 -13.95 -46.00
CA ALA A 94 -10.92 -13.77 -45.36
C ALA A 94 -10.92 -14.22 -43.88
N GLU A 95 -10.14 -15.24 -43.55
CA GLU A 95 -9.96 -15.71 -42.18
C GLU A 95 -9.19 -14.70 -41.32
N GLU A 96 -8.10 -14.13 -41.83
CA GLU A 96 -7.34 -13.10 -41.10
C GLU A 96 -8.16 -11.83 -40.88
N LYS A 97 -8.94 -11.40 -41.87
CA LYS A 97 -9.88 -10.28 -41.72
C LYS A 97 -10.89 -10.52 -40.60
N TYR A 98 -11.43 -11.73 -40.51
CA TYR A 98 -12.29 -12.13 -39.39
C TYR A 98 -11.56 -12.07 -38.04
N LYS A 99 -10.36 -12.63 -37.94
CA LYS A 99 -9.56 -12.63 -36.71
C LYS A 99 -9.19 -11.21 -36.24
N VAL A 100 -8.84 -10.32 -37.18
CA VAL A 100 -8.57 -8.90 -36.91
C VAL A 100 -9.83 -8.22 -36.36
N TRP A 101 -10.97 -8.43 -37.01
CA TRP A 101 -12.24 -7.88 -36.59
C TRP A 101 -12.64 -8.35 -35.19
N MET A 102 -12.53 -9.66 -34.91
CA MET A 102 -12.81 -10.21 -33.58
C MET A 102 -11.87 -9.65 -32.50
N ARG A 103 -10.58 -9.40 -32.83
CA ARG A 103 -9.63 -8.78 -31.91
C ARG A 103 -9.99 -7.33 -31.57
N HIS A 104 -10.50 -6.56 -32.53
CA HIS A 104 -11.05 -5.21 -32.25
C HIS A 104 -12.27 -5.26 -31.32
N ARG A 105 -13.16 -6.23 -31.51
CA ARG A 105 -14.32 -6.43 -30.62
C ARG A 105 -13.90 -6.87 -29.22
N TYR A 106 -12.90 -7.73 -29.10
CA TYR A 106 -12.27 -8.05 -27.81
C TYR A 106 -11.72 -6.80 -27.11
N ASN A 107 -10.95 -5.97 -27.83
CA ASN A 107 -10.41 -4.73 -27.26
C ASN A 107 -11.51 -3.75 -26.82
N SER A 108 -12.62 -3.71 -27.56
CA SER A 108 -13.82 -2.93 -27.21
C SER A 108 -14.47 -3.46 -25.92
N CYS A 109 -14.62 -4.78 -25.80
CA CYS A 109 -15.10 -5.44 -24.58
C CYS A 109 -14.21 -5.10 -23.37
N VAL A 110 -12.88 -5.21 -23.52
CA VAL A 110 -11.94 -4.85 -22.44
C VAL A 110 -12.07 -3.37 -22.07
N ALA A 111 -12.30 -2.47 -23.04
CA ALA A 111 -12.55 -1.06 -22.74
C ALA A 111 -13.81 -0.86 -21.89
N CYS A 112 -14.92 -1.46 -22.29
CA CYS A 112 -16.17 -1.40 -21.53
C CYS A 112 -15.98 -1.98 -20.11
N LEU A 113 -15.31 -3.12 -19.96
CA LEU A 113 -15.03 -3.71 -18.65
C LEU A 113 -14.17 -2.81 -17.75
N VAL A 114 -13.16 -2.12 -18.31
CA VAL A 114 -12.34 -1.15 -17.57
C VAL A 114 -13.17 0.07 -17.17
N GLU A 115 -14.07 0.54 -18.03
CA GLU A 115 -15.02 1.60 -17.69
C GLU A 115 -15.96 1.16 -16.55
N HIS A 116 -16.43 -0.08 -16.56
CA HIS A 116 -17.26 -0.65 -15.50
C HIS A 116 -16.55 -0.79 -14.14
N LEU A 117 -15.21 -0.71 -14.07
CA LEU A 117 -14.51 -0.55 -12.79
C LEU A 117 -14.89 0.78 -12.10
N HIS A 118 -15.41 1.75 -12.84
CA HIS A 118 -15.87 3.05 -12.34
C HIS A 118 -17.39 3.09 -12.09
N ALA A 119 -18.12 2.00 -12.36
CA ALA A 119 -19.56 1.92 -12.18
C ALA A 119 -19.99 2.22 -10.74
N THR A 120 -21.23 2.67 -10.56
CA THR A 120 -21.82 2.92 -9.22
C THR A 120 -22.07 1.61 -8.46
N SER A 121 -22.38 0.53 -9.19
CA SER A 121 -22.73 -0.77 -8.65
C SER A 121 -21.50 -1.61 -8.28
N SER A 122 -21.36 -1.95 -7.00
CA SER A 122 -20.25 -2.79 -6.52
C SER A 122 -20.23 -4.18 -7.16
N GLN A 123 -21.39 -4.75 -7.48
CA GLN A 123 -21.49 -6.06 -8.12
C GLN A 123 -20.94 -6.04 -9.56
N VAL A 124 -21.24 -4.97 -10.30
CA VAL A 124 -20.74 -4.77 -11.67
C VAL A 124 -19.23 -4.57 -11.64
N GLN A 125 -18.74 -3.72 -10.74
CA GLN A 125 -17.30 -3.46 -10.57
C GLN A 125 -16.52 -4.75 -10.25
N GLU A 126 -17.01 -5.55 -9.30
CA GLU A 126 -16.38 -6.80 -8.89
C GLU A 126 -16.36 -7.83 -10.03
N LEU A 127 -17.49 -8.02 -10.71
CA LEU A 127 -17.58 -8.98 -11.81
C LEU A 127 -16.71 -8.55 -13.01
N ALA A 128 -16.63 -7.25 -13.29
CA ALA A 128 -15.76 -6.71 -14.32
C ALA A 128 -14.29 -6.97 -13.99
N LEU A 129 -13.85 -6.72 -12.75
CA LEU A 129 -12.50 -7.01 -12.29
C LEU A 129 -12.14 -8.50 -12.41
N CYS A 130 -13.02 -9.38 -11.93
CA CYS A 130 -12.82 -10.83 -12.03
C CYS A 130 -12.72 -11.29 -13.49
N THR A 131 -13.56 -10.73 -14.38
CA THR A 131 -13.54 -11.04 -15.81
C THR A 131 -12.27 -10.54 -16.49
N LEU A 132 -11.80 -9.33 -16.15
CA LEU A 132 -10.54 -8.79 -16.65
C LEU A 132 -9.34 -9.62 -16.21
N MET A 133 -9.29 -10.06 -14.95
CA MET A 133 -8.22 -10.94 -14.47
C MET A 133 -8.30 -12.34 -15.09
N LYS A 134 -9.50 -12.85 -15.36
CA LYS A 134 -9.67 -14.07 -16.16
C LYS A 134 -9.11 -13.89 -17.56
N PHE A 135 -9.34 -12.74 -18.20
CA PHE A 135 -8.71 -12.42 -19.48
C PHE A 135 -7.19 -12.36 -19.38
N VAL A 136 -6.60 -11.81 -18.32
CA VAL A 136 -5.14 -11.87 -18.10
C VAL A 136 -4.67 -13.33 -18.08
N GLN A 137 -5.36 -14.22 -17.38
CA GLN A 137 -5.01 -15.64 -17.35
C GLN A 137 -5.08 -16.30 -18.73
N VAL A 138 -6.16 -16.05 -19.48
CA VAL A 138 -6.38 -16.66 -20.80
C VAL A 138 -5.43 -16.08 -21.85
N GLU A 139 -5.23 -14.75 -21.89
CA GLU A 139 -4.23 -14.11 -22.76
C GLU A 139 -2.80 -14.55 -22.42
N GLY A 140 -2.54 -14.94 -21.16
CA GLY A 140 -1.26 -15.50 -20.76
C GLY A 140 -1.02 -16.91 -21.33
N LYS A 141 -2.05 -17.75 -21.34
CA LYS A 141 -2.02 -19.11 -21.92
C LYS A 141 -2.07 -19.11 -23.44
N PHE A 142 -2.80 -18.17 -24.02
CA PHE A 142 -3.00 -18.00 -25.46
C PHE A 142 -2.60 -16.57 -25.88
N PRO A 143 -1.29 -16.32 -26.06
CA PRO A 143 -0.77 -15.00 -26.37
C PRO A 143 -1.34 -14.40 -27.65
N LEU A 144 -1.59 -13.10 -27.60
CA LEU A 144 -2.06 -12.31 -28.75
C LEU A 144 -0.97 -11.42 -29.33
N GLU A 145 0.21 -11.44 -28.72
CA GLU A 145 1.41 -10.78 -29.22
C GLU A 145 2.31 -11.85 -29.83
N SER A 146 2.78 -11.61 -31.06
CA SER A 146 3.75 -12.48 -31.72
C SER A 146 5.12 -12.30 -31.06
N ALA A 147 5.78 -13.40 -30.70
CA ALA A 147 7.16 -13.38 -30.18
C ALA A 147 8.15 -13.04 -31.32
N ILE A 148 8.25 -11.77 -31.69
CA ILE A 148 9.12 -11.34 -32.80
C ILE A 148 10.60 -11.29 -32.36
N TRP A 149 10.89 -11.14 -31.07
CA TRP A 149 12.26 -11.08 -30.54
C TRP A 149 12.43 -11.97 -29.30
N LYS A 150 13.67 -12.38 -29.04
CA LYS A 150 14.18 -13.40 -28.09
C LYS A 150 13.72 -13.36 -26.61
N ASP A 151 12.76 -12.52 -26.23
CA ASP A 151 12.03 -12.65 -24.98
C ASP A 151 10.62 -13.14 -25.30
N SER A 152 10.37 -14.43 -25.07
CA SER A 152 9.04 -15.05 -25.13
C SER A 152 8.01 -14.16 -24.46
N TYR A 153 6.83 -13.96 -25.07
CA TYR A 153 5.72 -13.31 -24.38
C TYR A 153 5.44 -14.08 -23.08
N ARG A 154 5.67 -13.44 -21.92
CA ARG A 154 5.52 -14.09 -20.60
C ARG A 154 4.28 -13.63 -19.83
N PHE A 155 3.77 -12.43 -20.13
CA PHE A 155 2.69 -11.84 -19.34
C PHE A 155 1.92 -10.75 -20.13
N PRO A 156 0.58 -10.65 -20.01
CA PRO A 156 -0.25 -9.62 -20.66
C PRO A 156 -0.13 -8.24 -20.00
N HIS A 157 1.05 -7.62 -20.13
CA HIS A 157 1.36 -6.33 -19.48
C HIS A 157 0.39 -5.22 -19.87
N ARG A 158 0.01 -5.16 -21.16
CA ARG A 158 -0.89 -4.12 -21.67
C ARG A 158 -2.27 -4.20 -21.01
N LEU A 159 -2.79 -5.41 -20.81
CA LEU A 159 -4.09 -5.63 -20.16
C LEU A 159 -4.01 -5.32 -18.67
N LEU A 160 -3.01 -5.87 -17.95
CA LEU A 160 -2.82 -5.56 -16.52
C LEU A 160 -2.65 -4.06 -16.29
N LYS A 161 -1.92 -3.38 -17.17
CA LYS A 161 -1.76 -1.91 -17.11
C LYS A 161 -3.10 -1.19 -17.13
N ARG A 162 -4.02 -1.57 -18.02
CA ARG A 162 -5.37 -0.99 -18.09
C ARG A 162 -6.18 -1.27 -16.82
N ILE A 163 -6.05 -2.48 -16.26
CA ILE A 163 -6.74 -2.86 -15.02
C ILE A 163 -6.25 -2.00 -13.85
N VAL A 164 -4.94 -1.96 -13.60
CA VAL A 164 -4.36 -1.17 -12.50
C VAL A 164 -4.65 0.32 -12.68
N HIS A 165 -4.69 0.82 -13.92
CA HIS A 165 -5.13 2.18 -14.18
C HIS A 165 -6.61 2.41 -13.82
N GLY A 166 -7.50 1.46 -14.11
CA GLY A 166 -8.91 1.54 -13.71
C GLY A 166 -9.14 1.40 -12.20
N LEU A 167 -8.23 0.73 -11.48
CA LEU A 167 -8.25 0.60 -10.02
C LEU A 167 -7.74 1.87 -9.31
N LEU A 168 -6.77 2.57 -9.90
CA LEU A 168 -6.18 3.79 -9.35
C LEU A 168 -6.92 5.03 -9.85
N GLN A 169 -8.16 5.19 -9.40
CA GLN A 169 -9.03 6.30 -9.76
C GLN A 169 -8.59 7.60 -9.08
N GLU A 170 -8.81 8.73 -9.77
CA GLU A 170 -8.37 10.04 -9.29
C GLU A 170 -9.39 10.71 -8.37
N GLU A 171 -10.68 10.47 -8.61
CA GLU A 171 -11.80 11.18 -7.96
C GLU A 171 -12.64 10.31 -7.02
N LYS A 172 -12.59 8.97 -7.17
CA LYS A 172 -13.45 8.04 -6.43
C LYS A 172 -12.64 7.03 -5.63
N ASP A 173 -13.08 6.78 -4.40
CA ASP A 173 -12.50 5.76 -3.54
C ASP A 173 -12.71 4.36 -4.13
N SER A 174 -11.63 3.59 -4.22
CA SER A 174 -11.63 2.25 -4.81
C SER A 174 -11.31 1.16 -3.78
N THR A 175 -11.44 1.44 -2.48
CA THR A 175 -10.98 0.55 -1.40
C THR A 175 -11.56 -0.88 -1.52
N LEU A 176 -12.85 -1.01 -1.83
CA LEU A 176 -13.50 -2.33 -1.99
C LEU A 176 -12.95 -3.12 -3.18
N LEU A 177 -12.71 -2.45 -4.31
CA LEU A 177 -12.12 -3.08 -5.49
C LEU A 177 -10.67 -3.47 -5.25
N LEU A 178 -9.92 -2.63 -4.54
CA LEU A 178 -8.54 -2.90 -4.16
C LEU A 178 -8.46 -4.12 -3.22
N SER A 179 -9.39 -4.25 -2.27
CA SER A 179 -9.45 -5.45 -1.42
C SER A 179 -9.76 -6.72 -2.22
N ARG A 180 -10.60 -6.65 -3.26
CA ARG A 180 -10.83 -7.79 -4.14
C ARG A 180 -9.61 -8.11 -5.01
N PHE A 181 -8.91 -7.07 -5.48
CA PHE A 181 -7.70 -7.24 -6.29
C PHE A 181 -6.53 -7.82 -5.50
N GLN A 182 -6.50 -7.62 -4.18
CA GLN A 182 -5.46 -8.13 -3.28
C GLN A 182 -5.24 -9.65 -3.42
N GLU A 183 -6.30 -10.43 -3.68
CA GLU A 183 -6.20 -11.88 -3.91
C GLU A 183 -5.25 -12.21 -5.08
N TYR A 184 -5.17 -11.35 -6.10
CA TYR A 184 -4.27 -11.56 -7.23
C TYR A 184 -2.83 -11.14 -6.95
N LEU A 185 -2.57 -10.34 -5.90
CA LEU A 185 -1.22 -9.95 -5.48
C LEU A 185 -0.45 -11.09 -4.79
N GLU A 186 -1.15 -12.18 -4.44
CA GLU A 186 -0.52 -13.42 -3.99
C GLU A 186 0.34 -14.05 -5.10
N TYR A 187 0.04 -13.77 -6.36
CA TYR A 187 0.84 -14.23 -7.49
C TYR A 187 2.07 -13.34 -7.72
N ASP A 188 3.24 -13.95 -7.79
CA ASP A 188 4.56 -13.30 -7.82
C ASP A 188 4.76 -12.43 -9.08
N ASP A 189 4.28 -12.91 -10.22
CA ASP A 189 4.30 -12.20 -11.51
C ASP A 189 3.33 -11.01 -11.52
N VAL A 190 2.08 -11.22 -11.09
CA VAL A 190 1.08 -10.14 -10.97
C VAL A 190 1.57 -9.05 -10.04
N ARG A 191 2.11 -9.42 -8.87
CA ARG A 191 2.66 -8.48 -7.88
C ARG A 191 3.79 -7.64 -8.47
N TYR A 192 4.76 -8.28 -9.13
CA TYR A 192 5.88 -7.58 -9.77
C TYR A 192 5.42 -6.56 -10.80
N TYR A 193 4.56 -6.97 -11.74
CA TYR A 193 4.09 -6.08 -12.80
C TYR A 193 3.10 -5.01 -12.30
N THR A 194 2.34 -5.30 -11.24
CA THR A 194 1.52 -4.28 -10.59
C THR A 194 2.39 -3.18 -10.01
N MET A 195 3.49 -3.50 -9.31
CA MET A 195 4.43 -2.50 -8.79
C MET A 195 5.02 -1.60 -9.88
N THR A 196 5.40 -2.17 -11.02
CA THR A 196 5.94 -1.37 -12.14
C THR A 196 4.88 -0.45 -12.72
N VAL A 197 3.64 -0.94 -12.90
CA VAL A 197 2.53 -0.14 -13.42
C VAL A 197 2.11 0.97 -12.45
N ILE A 198 2.09 0.73 -11.14
CA ILE A 198 1.77 1.78 -10.14
C ILE A 198 2.74 2.94 -10.30
N ASN A 199 4.05 2.65 -10.39
CA ASN A 199 5.07 3.67 -10.54
C ASN A 199 4.91 4.47 -11.85
N GLU A 200 4.56 3.79 -12.94
CA GLU A 200 4.22 4.46 -14.21
C GLU A 200 2.98 5.35 -14.08
N ARG A 201 1.93 4.87 -13.41
CA ARG A 201 0.69 5.62 -13.24
C ARG A 201 0.90 6.87 -12.38
N ILE A 202 1.63 6.77 -11.28
CA ILE A 202 2.02 7.94 -10.45
C ILE A 202 2.75 8.98 -11.33
N ALA A 203 3.74 8.53 -12.11
CA ALA A 203 4.48 9.42 -13.00
C ALA A 203 3.61 10.05 -14.11
N GLN A 204 2.62 9.31 -14.62
CA GLN A 204 1.69 9.82 -15.64
C GLN A 204 0.77 10.91 -15.08
N VAL A 205 0.12 10.67 -13.92
CA VAL A 205 -0.77 11.65 -13.28
C VAL A 205 0.00 12.89 -12.85
N ASN A 206 1.23 12.71 -12.35
CA ASN A 206 2.10 13.82 -11.97
C ASN A 206 2.55 14.69 -13.16
N ARG A 207 2.66 14.14 -14.38
CA ARG A 207 2.94 14.95 -15.59
C ARG A 207 1.70 15.68 -16.09
N GLY A 208 0.51 15.08 -15.91
CA GLY A 208 -0.76 15.68 -16.31
C GLY A 208 -1.20 16.83 -15.40
N THR A 209 -0.73 16.83 -14.15
CA THR A 209 -1.14 17.80 -13.12
C THR A 209 -0.02 18.81 -12.88
N LYS A 210 -0.30 20.11 -13.03
CA LYS A 210 0.67 21.18 -12.67
C LYS A 210 0.79 21.36 -11.15
N GLU A 211 -0.17 20.84 -10.39
CA GLU A 211 -0.28 20.93 -8.94
C GLU A 211 0.08 19.60 -8.24
N ALA A 212 -0.23 19.49 -6.94
CA ALA A 212 -0.07 18.26 -6.17
C ALA A 212 -1.04 17.16 -6.64
N LEU A 213 -0.65 15.90 -6.44
CA LEU A 213 -1.50 14.75 -6.78
C LEU A 213 -2.82 14.77 -5.97
N PRO A 214 -3.94 14.33 -6.58
CA PRO A 214 -5.22 14.29 -5.88
C PRO A 214 -5.17 13.44 -4.60
N PRO A 215 -5.75 13.90 -3.48
CA PRO A 215 -5.74 13.13 -2.22
C PRO A 215 -6.41 11.76 -2.33
N ILE A 216 -7.48 11.64 -3.11
CA ILE A 216 -8.21 10.38 -3.32
C ILE A 216 -7.33 9.39 -4.09
N PHE A 217 -6.68 9.87 -5.17
CA PHE A 217 -5.67 9.09 -5.89
C PHE A 217 -4.57 8.56 -4.96
N LEU A 218 -4.00 9.41 -4.10
CA LEU A 218 -2.96 9.00 -3.15
C LEU A 218 -3.46 7.96 -2.13
N ASN A 219 -4.73 8.05 -1.69
CA ASN A 219 -5.33 7.03 -0.83
C ASN A 219 -5.50 5.69 -1.57
N ASN A 220 -5.95 5.71 -2.82
CA ASN A 220 -6.08 4.51 -3.65
C ASN A 220 -4.70 3.85 -3.91
N VAL A 221 -3.69 4.66 -4.23
CA VAL A 221 -2.30 4.18 -4.39
C VAL A 221 -1.79 3.57 -3.10
N PHE A 222 -1.97 4.24 -1.96
CA PHE A 222 -1.57 3.69 -0.67
C PHE A 222 -2.31 2.40 -0.34
N GLY A 223 -3.62 2.33 -0.59
CA GLY A 223 -4.43 1.13 -0.39
C GLY A 223 -3.84 -0.05 -1.15
N LEU A 224 -3.53 0.15 -2.45
CA LEU A 224 -2.91 -0.88 -3.27
C LEU A 224 -1.50 -1.25 -2.79
N LEU A 225 -0.65 -0.26 -2.44
CA LEU A 225 0.70 -0.51 -1.94
C LEU A 225 0.70 -1.26 -0.60
N SER A 226 -0.23 -0.93 0.30
CA SER A 226 -0.37 -1.59 1.60
C SER A 226 -0.88 -3.02 1.49
N ALA A 227 -1.53 -3.37 0.38
CA ALA A 227 -1.98 -4.73 0.10
C ALA A 227 -0.87 -5.64 -0.47
N ILE A 228 0.29 -5.08 -0.85
CA ILE A 228 1.41 -5.83 -1.37
C ILE A 228 2.17 -6.50 -0.22
N ASN A 229 2.01 -7.82 -0.12
CA ASN A 229 2.79 -8.64 0.79
C ASN A 229 4.04 -9.16 0.07
N MET A 230 5.22 -8.78 0.57
CA MET A 230 6.49 -9.22 0.02
C MET A 230 6.95 -10.52 0.69
N PRO A 231 7.43 -11.51 -0.07
CA PRO A 231 7.96 -12.74 0.50
C PRO A 231 9.26 -12.44 1.27
N VAL A 232 9.36 -12.98 2.49
CA VAL A 232 10.46 -12.71 3.43
C VAL A 232 11.69 -13.53 3.04
N GLU A 233 11.52 -14.83 2.85
CA GLU A 233 12.55 -15.80 2.46
C GLU A 233 11.90 -16.98 1.71
N GLY A 234 12.50 -17.45 0.61
CA GLY A 234 11.99 -18.56 -0.20
C GLY A 234 12.06 -18.33 -1.71
N GLU A 235 11.94 -19.41 -2.48
CA GLU A 235 11.81 -19.35 -3.94
C GLU A 235 10.41 -18.84 -4.31
N LEU A 236 10.37 -17.86 -5.21
CA LEU A 236 9.13 -17.39 -5.82
C LEU A 236 8.56 -18.55 -6.64
N SER A 237 7.35 -18.98 -6.32
CA SER A 237 6.78 -20.22 -6.84
C SER A 237 5.30 -20.10 -7.20
N ASN A 238 4.63 -19.06 -6.69
CA ASN A 238 3.21 -18.85 -6.96
C ASN A 238 3.06 -17.89 -8.13
N PHE A 239 3.21 -18.39 -9.35
CA PHE A 239 3.02 -17.58 -10.57
C PHE A 239 1.64 -17.82 -11.16
N LEU A 240 0.94 -16.74 -11.54
CA LEU A 240 -0.33 -16.85 -12.25
C LEU A 240 -0.11 -17.48 -13.63
N LEU A 241 0.98 -17.09 -14.29
CA LEU A 241 1.37 -17.53 -15.63
C LEU A 241 2.78 -18.13 -15.58
N GLY A 242 2.87 -19.43 -15.26
CA GLY A 242 4.14 -20.15 -15.25
C GLY A 242 4.58 -20.58 -16.65
N GLN A 243 5.63 -19.97 -17.21
CA GLN A 243 6.39 -20.58 -18.32
C GLN A 243 7.75 -21.06 -17.83
N LYS A 244 7.94 -22.38 -17.86
CA LYS A 244 9.07 -23.15 -17.32
C LYS A 244 10.37 -23.05 -18.13
N GLU A 245 10.46 -22.17 -19.12
CA GLU A 245 11.61 -22.14 -20.02
C GLU A 245 12.46 -20.89 -19.79
N LYS A 246 13.60 -21.12 -19.11
CA LYS A 246 14.65 -20.15 -18.72
C LYS A 246 14.18 -19.08 -17.73
N GLU A 247 14.18 -19.50 -16.47
CA GLU A 247 13.98 -18.67 -15.28
C GLU A 247 15.10 -17.63 -15.10
N ASP A 248 16.30 -17.90 -15.63
CA ASP A 248 17.50 -17.10 -15.42
C ASP A 248 17.39 -15.63 -15.88
N ASP A 249 16.55 -15.29 -16.86
CA ASP A 249 16.34 -13.89 -17.30
C ASP A 249 15.00 -13.30 -16.82
N TRP A 250 14.19 -14.09 -16.11
CA TRP A 250 12.85 -13.65 -15.71
C TRP A 250 12.89 -12.79 -14.45
N LYS A 251 12.84 -11.46 -14.62
CA LYS A 251 12.85 -10.51 -13.49
C LYS A 251 11.77 -10.81 -12.41
N PRO A 252 10.52 -11.13 -12.74
CA PRO A 252 9.50 -11.46 -11.74
C PRO A 252 9.84 -12.66 -10.86
N ALA A 253 10.63 -13.63 -11.34
CA ALA A 253 11.07 -14.79 -10.56
C ALA A 253 12.29 -14.53 -9.67
N LYS A 254 12.88 -13.32 -9.75
CA LYS A 254 14.02 -12.93 -8.91
C LYS A 254 13.55 -12.07 -7.74
N LEU A 255 13.69 -12.58 -6.52
CA LEU A 255 13.37 -11.84 -5.29
C LEU A 255 14.07 -10.48 -5.22
N LYS A 256 15.34 -10.41 -5.65
CA LYS A 256 16.12 -9.16 -5.70
C LYS A 256 15.47 -8.10 -6.60
N GLU A 257 14.91 -8.52 -7.74
CA GLU A 257 14.23 -7.60 -8.66
C GLU A 257 12.85 -7.19 -8.11
N GLN A 258 12.14 -8.07 -7.40
CA GLN A 258 10.93 -7.70 -6.69
C GLN A 258 11.19 -6.66 -5.59
N LYS A 259 12.22 -6.84 -4.75
CA LYS A 259 12.60 -5.86 -3.71
C LYS A 259 12.97 -4.50 -4.31
N LYS A 260 13.68 -4.48 -5.46
CA LYS A 260 13.97 -3.23 -6.19
C LYS A 260 12.70 -2.55 -6.73
N ALA A 261 11.75 -3.32 -7.25
CA ALA A 261 10.49 -2.78 -7.74
C ALA A 261 9.66 -2.20 -6.58
N PHE A 262 9.62 -2.90 -5.45
CA PHE A 262 8.98 -2.46 -4.20
C PHE A 262 9.58 -1.16 -3.67
N GLU A 263 10.91 -1.10 -3.54
CA GLU A 263 11.60 0.12 -3.14
C GLU A 263 11.30 1.28 -4.08
N ARG A 264 11.39 1.06 -5.40
CA ARG A 264 11.16 2.11 -6.40
C ARG A 264 9.75 2.69 -6.31
N VAL A 265 8.73 1.85 -6.13
CA VAL A 265 7.34 2.32 -6.06
C VAL A 265 7.06 3.06 -4.75
N TRP A 266 7.56 2.59 -3.62
CA TRP A 266 7.44 3.30 -2.34
C TRP A 266 8.19 4.63 -2.36
N MET A 267 9.42 4.66 -2.87
CA MET A 267 10.17 5.91 -3.06
C MET A 267 9.46 6.87 -4.02
N GLY A 268 8.87 6.36 -5.10
CA GLY A 268 8.07 7.14 -6.04
C GLY A 268 6.87 7.79 -5.36
N PHE A 269 6.16 7.02 -4.53
CA PHE A 269 5.01 7.49 -3.78
C PHE A 269 5.37 8.52 -2.68
N LEU A 270 6.41 8.26 -1.89
CA LEU A 270 6.81 9.11 -0.75
C LEU A 270 7.41 10.47 -1.15
N LYS A 271 7.78 10.66 -2.42
CA LYS A 271 8.22 11.96 -2.96
C LYS A 271 7.10 13.00 -3.02
N HIS A 272 5.85 12.58 -2.98
CA HIS A 272 4.70 13.47 -3.09
C HIS A 272 4.24 13.96 -1.72
N LYS A 273 3.60 15.14 -1.69
CA LYS A 273 3.03 15.70 -0.46
C LYS A 273 1.84 14.86 0.01
N LEU A 274 2.02 14.09 1.07
CA LEU A 274 0.98 13.26 1.66
C LEU A 274 0.15 14.06 2.68
N SER A 275 -1.14 13.73 2.79
CA SER A 275 -1.98 14.26 3.86
C SER A 275 -1.52 13.73 5.24
N VAL A 276 -1.82 14.47 6.31
CA VAL A 276 -1.42 14.08 7.69
C VAL A 276 -1.95 12.70 8.07
N SER A 277 -3.15 12.34 7.63
CA SER A 277 -3.74 11.02 7.89
C SER A 277 -2.99 9.91 7.17
N LEU A 278 -2.63 10.12 5.91
CA LEU A 278 -1.90 9.16 5.08
C LEU A 278 -0.46 9.00 5.58
N TYR A 279 0.18 10.11 5.95
CA TYR A 279 1.53 10.12 6.52
C TYR A 279 1.61 9.26 7.80
N LYS A 280 0.63 9.40 8.71
CA LYS A 280 0.53 8.55 9.90
C LYS A 280 0.31 7.08 9.56
N LYS A 281 -0.52 6.76 8.55
CA LYS A 281 -0.76 5.37 8.11
C LYS A 281 0.52 4.73 7.57
N VAL A 282 1.30 5.45 6.76
CA VAL A 282 2.60 4.99 6.26
C VAL A 282 3.55 4.70 7.41
N LEU A 283 3.77 5.66 8.31
CA LEU A 283 4.69 5.48 9.43
C LEU A 283 4.28 4.35 10.39
N LEU A 284 2.98 4.03 10.47
CA LEU A 284 2.48 2.96 11.31
C LEU A 284 2.91 1.56 10.85
N ILE A 285 3.01 1.35 9.53
CA ILE A 285 3.37 0.06 8.91
C ILE A 285 4.83 0.03 8.43
N LEU A 286 5.53 1.16 8.49
CA LEU A 286 6.86 1.33 7.90
C LEU A 286 7.87 0.31 8.42
N HIS A 287 7.91 0.11 9.74
CA HIS A 287 8.93 -0.71 10.40
C HIS A 287 8.71 -2.21 10.18
N GLU A 288 7.46 -2.68 10.08
CA GLU A 288 7.10 -4.09 9.91
C GLU A 288 6.95 -4.50 8.44
N SER A 289 6.35 -3.64 7.61
CA SER A 289 5.89 -4.04 6.27
C SER A 289 6.63 -3.34 5.12
N ILE A 290 7.44 -2.31 5.39
CA ILE A 290 8.12 -1.55 4.33
C ILE A 290 9.64 -1.74 4.42
N LEU A 291 10.28 -1.36 5.54
CA LEU A 291 11.74 -1.40 5.70
C LEU A 291 12.36 -2.78 5.44
N PRO A 292 11.80 -3.90 5.94
CA PRO A 292 12.41 -5.23 5.74
C PRO A 292 12.49 -5.69 4.28
N HIS A 293 11.66 -5.09 3.41
CA HIS A 293 11.52 -5.50 2.01
C HIS A 293 12.19 -4.53 1.03
N MET A 294 12.74 -3.41 1.51
CA MET A 294 13.54 -2.51 0.68
C MET A 294 14.89 -3.15 0.34
N SER A 295 15.42 -2.86 -0.85
CA SER A 295 16.76 -3.32 -1.22
C SER A 295 17.85 -2.51 -0.53
N ASN A 296 17.59 -1.23 -0.24
CA ASN A 296 18.41 -0.34 0.55
C ASN A 296 17.53 0.55 1.45
N ALA A 297 17.28 0.08 2.67
CA ALA A 297 16.47 0.79 3.65
C ALA A 297 17.04 2.16 4.07
N THR A 298 18.36 2.39 3.89
CA THR A 298 18.99 3.68 4.23
C THR A 298 18.44 4.85 3.40
N MET A 299 17.80 4.62 2.25
CA MET A 299 17.15 5.71 1.51
C MET A 299 15.96 6.35 2.26
N MET A 300 15.47 5.71 3.33
CA MET A 300 14.40 6.24 4.17
C MET A 300 14.86 7.24 5.24
N ILE A 301 16.17 7.45 5.42
CA ILE A 301 16.71 8.32 6.49
C ILE A 301 16.11 9.72 6.38
N ASP A 302 16.26 10.39 5.24
CA ASP A 302 15.82 11.78 5.07
C ASP A 302 14.31 11.92 5.33
N PHE A 303 13.53 10.95 4.87
CA PHE A 303 12.09 10.90 5.11
C PHE A 303 11.77 10.74 6.61
N LEU A 304 12.45 9.82 7.29
CA LEU A 304 12.25 9.55 8.71
C LEU A 304 12.77 10.68 9.61
N THR A 305 13.89 11.30 9.27
CA THR A 305 14.43 12.48 9.95
C THR A 305 13.46 13.64 9.82
N ALA A 306 12.97 13.93 8.62
CA ALA A 306 11.94 14.94 8.41
C ALA A 306 10.67 14.63 9.22
N ALA A 307 10.20 13.37 9.22
CA ALA A 307 9.05 12.93 10.02
C ALA A 307 9.29 13.14 11.53
N TYR A 308 10.50 12.84 11.99
CA TYR A 308 10.90 12.95 13.38
C TYR A 308 10.99 14.41 13.85
N ASP A 309 11.30 15.34 12.95
CA ASP A 309 11.35 16.76 13.26
C ASP A 309 9.99 17.46 13.30
N VAL A 310 8.93 16.88 12.74
CA VAL A 310 7.57 17.47 12.75
C VAL A 310 7.01 17.66 14.17
N GLY A 311 7.29 16.74 15.08
CA GLY A 311 6.76 16.74 16.45
C GLY A 311 5.45 15.94 16.62
N GLY A 312 5.05 15.76 17.87
CA GLY A 312 3.81 15.09 18.27
C GLY A 312 3.73 13.63 17.80
N ALA A 313 2.53 13.18 17.42
CA ALA A 313 2.28 11.78 17.08
C ALA A 313 3.09 11.26 15.88
N ILE A 314 3.52 12.15 14.97
CA ILE A 314 4.29 11.77 13.78
C ILE A 314 5.72 11.38 14.17
N SER A 315 6.38 12.18 15.02
CA SER A 315 7.72 11.85 15.52
C SER A 315 7.77 10.54 16.28
N LEU A 316 6.72 10.25 17.07
CA LEU A 316 6.62 9.00 17.83
C LEU A 316 6.48 7.78 16.91
N LEU A 317 5.78 7.91 15.78
CA LEU A 317 5.67 6.84 14.79
C LEU A 317 6.96 6.68 14.00
N ALA A 318 7.63 7.77 13.63
CA ALA A 318 8.92 7.76 12.94
C ALA A 318 10.03 7.10 13.76
N LEU A 319 9.97 7.19 15.09
CA LEU A 319 10.95 6.62 16.01
C LEU A 319 11.16 5.11 15.81
N ASN A 320 10.10 4.35 15.49
CA ASN A 320 10.21 2.92 15.18
C ASN A 320 11.08 2.68 13.92
N GLY A 321 10.84 3.45 12.86
CA GLY A 321 11.62 3.35 11.63
C GLY A 321 13.08 3.73 11.86
N LEU A 322 13.32 4.82 12.61
CA LEU A 322 14.68 5.23 12.98
C LEU A 322 15.38 4.19 13.84
N PHE A 323 14.69 3.55 14.79
CA PHE A 323 15.25 2.45 15.58
C PHE A 323 15.81 1.34 14.68
N ILE A 324 15.03 0.91 13.69
CA ILE A 324 15.46 -0.12 12.74
C ILE A 324 16.68 0.35 11.94
N LEU A 325 16.68 1.58 11.43
CA LEU A 325 17.83 2.08 10.66
C LEU A 325 19.10 2.21 11.51
N ILE A 326 18.99 2.67 12.75
CA ILE A 326 20.12 2.79 13.68
C ILE A 326 20.66 1.41 14.05
N HIS A 327 19.77 0.46 14.38
CA HIS A 327 20.16 -0.83 14.93
C HIS A 327 20.55 -1.88 13.87
N GLN A 328 19.81 -1.95 12.76
CA GLN A 328 20.01 -2.96 11.72
C GLN A 328 20.87 -2.47 10.55
N HIS A 329 20.90 -1.15 10.31
CA HIS A 329 21.66 -0.54 9.21
C HIS A 329 22.81 0.37 9.70
N ASN A 330 23.13 0.31 10.99
CA ASN A 330 24.24 1.02 11.63
C ASN A 330 24.27 2.52 11.33
N LEU A 331 23.08 3.14 11.28
CA LEU A 331 22.97 4.56 11.03
C LEU A 331 23.37 5.38 12.26
N GLU A 332 24.26 6.35 12.07
CA GLU A 332 24.50 7.41 13.06
C GLU A 332 23.48 8.54 12.89
N TYR A 333 22.65 8.76 13.91
CA TYR A 333 21.76 9.91 13.98
C TYR A 333 22.30 10.93 15.00
N PRO A 334 22.81 12.09 14.56
CA PRO A 334 23.31 13.13 15.47
C PRO A 334 22.24 13.59 16.46
N ASP A 335 22.65 13.85 17.71
CA ASP A 335 21.76 14.37 18.76
C ASP A 335 20.50 13.52 19.03
N PHE A 336 20.52 12.22 18.70
CA PHE A 336 19.39 11.31 18.89
C PHE A 336 18.76 11.43 20.29
N TYR A 337 19.58 11.31 21.34
CA TYR A 337 19.11 11.35 22.72
C TYR A 337 18.60 12.72 23.15
N LYS A 338 19.15 13.80 22.59
CA LYS A 338 18.65 15.15 22.85
C LYS A 338 17.24 15.33 22.29
N LYS A 339 16.99 14.84 21.08
CA LYS A 339 15.65 14.88 20.49
C LYS A 339 14.69 13.92 21.19
N LEU A 340 15.12 12.70 21.53
CA LEU A 340 14.32 11.77 22.34
C LEU A 340 13.93 12.38 23.69
N TYR A 341 14.86 13.11 24.32
CA TYR A 341 14.60 13.83 25.57
C TYR A 341 13.55 14.91 25.38
N SER A 342 13.63 15.69 24.29
CA SER A 342 12.65 16.74 23.96
C SER A 342 11.24 16.23 23.69
N LEU A 343 11.11 14.98 23.23
CA LEU A 343 9.81 14.35 23.00
C LEU A 343 9.10 13.95 24.30
N LEU A 344 9.80 13.89 25.42
CA LEU A 344 9.20 13.62 26.74
C LEU A 344 8.56 14.90 27.28
N ASP A 345 7.35 15.19 26.81
CA ASP A 345 6.51 16.28 27.31
C ASP A 345 5.15 15.73 27.80
N PRO A 346 4.31 16.57 28.45
CA PRO A 346 2.98 16.13 28.90
C PRO A 346 2.05 15.66 27.76
N SER A 347 2.29 16.08 26.51
CA SER A 347 1.45 15.72 25.37
C SER A 347 1.53 14.21 25.06
N VAL A 348 2.67 13.56 25.35
CA VAL A 348 2.89 12.12 25.13
C VAL A 348 1.84 11.25 25.82
N PHE A 349 1.31 11.70 26.97
CA PHE A 349 0.34 10.93 27.75
C PHE A 349 -0.98 10.70 27.02
N HIS A 350 -1.33 11.63 26.12
CA HIS A 350 -2.58 11.65 25.39
C HIS A 350 -2.47 11.06 23.97
N VAL A 351 -1.26 10.69 23.53
CA VAL A 351 -1.06 10.10 22.21
C VAL A 351 -1.46 8.62 22.19
N LYS A 352 -2.20 8.23 21.16
CA LYS A 352 -2.66 6.84 20.92
C LYS A 352 -1.53 5.80 20.99
N TYR A 353 -0.32 6.16 20.57
CA TYR A 353 0.83 5.26 20.43
C TYR A 353 1.83 5.30 21.59
N ARG A 354 1.45 5.87 22.74
CA ARG A 354 2.31 6.04 23.93
C ARG A 354 3.00 4.76 24.42
N ALA A 355 2.30 3.62 24.40
CA ALA A 355 2.87 2.35 24.86
C ALA A 355 4.06 1.89 23.98
N ARG A 356 3.93 2.05 22.66
CA ARG A 356 5.01 1.77 21.70
C ARG A 356 6.19 2.70 21.92
N PHE A 357 5.92 3.99 22.14
CA PHE A 357 6.97 4.96 22.44
C PHE A 357 7.74 4.63 23.72
N PHE A 358 7.07 4.37 24.84
CA PHE A 358 7.76 4.04 26.10
C PHE A 358 8.55 2.74 26.00
N HIS A 359 8.05 1.75 25.26
CA HIS A 359 8.78 0.52 24.98
C HIS A 359 10.08 0.79 24.22
N LEU A 360 10.02 1.58 23.13
CA LEU A 360 11.21 1.98 22.39
C LEU A 360 12.17 2.80 23.24
N ALA A 361 11.67 3.76 24.01
CA ALA A 361 12.49 4.59 24.89
C ALA A 361 13.24 3.73 25.92
N ASP A 362 12.60 2.72 26.50
CA ASP A 362 13.27 1.77 27.40
C ASP A 362 14.35 0.96 26.69
N LEU A 363 14.09 0.54 25.45
CA LEU A 363 15.07 -0.16 24.63
C LEU A 363 16.28 0.72 24.31
N PHE A 364 16.07 1.98 23.89
CA PHE A 364 17.16 2.92 23.62
C PHE A 364 17.99 3.26 24.86
N LEU A 365 17.35 3.34 26.03
CA LEU A 365 18.02 3.64 27.29
C LEU A 365 18.57 2.39 28.02
N SER A 366 18.35 1.19 27.48
CA SER A 366 18.98 -0.03 27.97
C SER A 366 20.44 -0.21 27.51
N SER A 367 20.93 0.66 26.61
CA SER A 367 22.30 0.62 26.12
C SER A 367 23.31 0.82 27.26
N THR A 368 24.33 -0.02 27.29
CA THR A 368 25.40 0.01 28.31
C THR A 368 26.37 1.19 28.13
N HIS A 369 26.40 1.81 26.95
CA HIS A 369 27.35 2.87 26.60
C HIS A 369 26.83 4.29 26.89
N LEU A 370 25.73 4.41 27.65
CA LEU A 370 25.15 5.71 27.95
C LEU A 370 25.86 6.41 29.10
N PRO A 371 26.18 7.71 28.96
CA PRO A 371 26.79 8.46 30.05
C PRO A 371 25.78 8.69 31.18
N VAL A 372 26.28 8.69 32.41
CA VAL A 372 25.44 8.74 33.63
C VAL A 372 24.56 9.99 33.68
N TYR A 373 25.07 11.15 33.23
CA TYR A 373 24.28 12.39 33.20
C TYR A 373 23.02 12.25 32.35
N LEU A 374 23.08 11.49 31.26
CA LEU A 374 22.00 11.31 30.32
C LEU A 374 20.88 10.49 30.96
N VAL A 375 21.24 9.35 31.54
CA VAL A 375 20.30 8.47 32.24
C VAL A 375 19.63 9.22 33.39
N ALA A 376 20.40 10.00 34.17
CA ALA A 376 19.86 10.83 35.24
C ALA A 376 18.87 11.88 34.72
N ALA A 377 19.17 12.55 33.61
CA ALA A 377 18.28 13.53 32.99
C ALA A 377 16.94 12.91 32.57
N PHE A 378 16.98 11.75 31.92
CA PHE A 378 15.78 11.00 31.53
C PHE A 378 14.97 10.54 32.75
N ALA A 379 15.62 9.94 33.76
CA ALA A 379 14.96 9.50 34.98
C ALA A 379 14.26 10.66 35.69
N LYS A 380 14.95 11.79 35.89
CA LYS A 380 14.39 12.97 36.57
C LYS A 380 13.25 13.61 35.77
N ARG A 381 13.36 13.74 34.45
CA ARG A 381 12.28 14.26 33.61
C ARG A 381 11.05 13.36 33.66
N LEU A 382 11.23 12.04 33.56
CA LEU A 382 10.14 11.08 33.70
C LEU A 382 9.49 11.17 35.09
N SER A 383 10.27 11.29 36.16
CA SER A 383 9.75 11.50 37.52
C SER A 383 8.95 12.79 37.66
N ARG A 384 9.37 13.91 37.05
CA ARG A 384 8.54 15.14 37.05
C ARG A 384 7.25 14.98 36.26
N LEU A 385 7.35 14.38 35.07
CA LEU A 385 6.18 14.12 34.23
C LEU A 385 5.18 13.19 34.93
N SER A 386 5.65 12.24 35.74
CA SER A 386 4.79 11.30 36.46
C SER A 386 3.80 11.99 37.41
N LEU A 387 4.14 13.16 37.98
CA LEU A 387 3.21 13.93 38.83
C LEU A 387 1.91 14.35 38.13
N THR A 388 1.96 14.51 36.81
CA THR A 388 0.80 14.94 35.99
C THR A 388 0.26 13.79 35.13
N ALA A 389 0.86 12.60 35.23
CA ALA A 389 0.51 11.47 34.40
C ALA A 389 -0.77 10.79 34.89
N PRO A 390 -1.64 10.31 33.98
CA PRO A 390 -2.78 9.50 34.37
C PRO A 390 -2.32 8.13 34.93
N PRO A 391 -3.13 7.47 35.79
CA PRO A 391 -2.74 6.22 36.46
C PRO A 391 -2.24 5.12 35.51
N GLN A 392 -2.83 4.99 34.32
CA GLN A 392 -2.39 3.96 33.37
C GLN A 392 -0.97 4.20 32.83
N VAL A 393 -0.52 5.46 32.77
CA VAL A 393 0.83 5.81 32.31
C VAL A 393 1.84 5.67 33.44
N LEU A 394 1.43 5.98 34.68
CA LEU A 394 2.25 5.74 35.88
C LEU A 394 2.70 4.26 35.99
N MET A 395 1.79 3.33 35.68
CA MET A 395 2.10 1.89 35.67
C MET A 395 3.22 1.51 34.68
N MET A 396 3.45 2.30 33.63
CA MET A 396 4.56 2.09 32.68
C MET A 396 5.80 2.88 33.11
N MET A 397 5.63 4.13 33.56
CA MET A 397 6.74 5.04 33.88
C MET A 397 7.49 4.62 35.14
N ILE A 398 6.82 4.21 36.21
CA ILE A 398 7.49 3.86 37.47
C ILE A 398 8.43 2.64 37.27
N PRO A 399 7.98 1.51 36.68
CA PRO A 399 8.88 0.41 36.37
C PRO A 399 10.02 0.81 35.43
N PHE A 400 9.73 1.67 34.45
CA PHE A 400 10.75 2.18 33.53
C PHE A 400 11.85 2.96 34.28
N ILE A 401 11.49 3.91 35.15
CA ILE A 401 12.44 4.68 35.96
C ILE A 401 13.24 3.75 36.90
N CYS A 402 12.57 2.81 37.57
CA CYS A 402 13.22 1.83 38.42
C CYS A 402 14.22 0.97 37.64
N ASN A 403 13.88 0.53 36.42
CA ASN A 403 14.76 -0.25 35.56
C ASN A 403 15.97 0.57 35.11
N LEU A 404 15.80 1.86 34.78
CA LEU A 404 16.92 2.75 34.46
C LEU A 404 17.92 2.84 35.63
N ILE A 405 17.44 3.06 36.85
CA ILE A 405 18.30 3.21 38.03
C ILE A 405 18.97 1.87 38.39
N ARG A 406 18.26 0.75 38.27
CA ARG A 406 18.83 -0.58 38.50
C ARG A 406 19.94 -0.91 37.51
N ARG A 407 19.78 -0.55 36.22
CA ARG A 407 20.80 -0.76 35.19
C ARG A 407 22.00 0.16 35.37
N HIS A 408 21.79 1.37 35.92
CA HIS A 408 22.83 2.38 36.11
C HIS A 408 22.96 2.78 37.59
N PRO A 409 23.69 2.00 38.42
CA PRO A 409 23.81 2.25 39.86
C PRO A 409 24.46 3.60 40.20
N ALA A 410 25.19 4.21 39.25
CA ALA A 410 25.70 5.58 39.39
C ALA A 410 24.59 6.65 39.52
N CYS A 411 23.34 6.31 39.18
CA CYS A 411 22.16 7.16 39.38
C CYS A 411 21.50 6.95 40.76
N LEU A 412 21.96 6.00 41.58
CA LEU A 412 21.43 5.75 42.92
C LEU A 412 21.46 6.98 43.86
N PRO A 413 22.43 7.92 43.76
CA PRO A 413 22.38 9.18 44.50
C PRO A 413 21.16 10.07 44.22
N LEU A 414 20.36 9.77 43.21
CA LEU A 414 19.08 10.44 42.97
C LEU A 414 17.97 9.96 43.93
N ILE A 415 18.09 8.72 44.46
CA ILE A 415 17.16 8.13 45.44
C ILE A 415 17.70 8.35 46.86
N HIS A 416 18.98 8.07 47.08
CA HIS A 416 19.57 8.10 48.42
C HIS A 416 20.93 8.79 48.41
N ARG A 417 21.03 9.94 49.11
CA ARG A 417 22.28 10.67 49.34
C ARG A 417 22.71 10.49 50.79
N PRO A 418 23.77 9.72 51.08
CA PRO A 418 24.22 9.49 52.44
C PRO A 418 24.86 10.73 53.09
N SER A 419 25.37 11.68 52.30
CA SER A 419 25.90 12.97 52.79
C SER A 419 24.85 14.07 52.70
N ALA A 420 24.08 14.27 53.77
CA ALA A 420 23.11 15.34 53.94
C ALA A 420 23.75 16.71 54.23
N GLU A 421 24.85 17.08 53.54
CA GLU A 421 25.54 18.36 53.76
C GLU A 421 25.14 19.46 52.77
N ARG A 422 24.27 19.15 51.79
CA ARG A 422 23.63 20.19 50.97
C ARG A 422 22.19 20.33 51.40
N ASP A 423 21.91 21.35 52.20
CA ASP A 423 20.56 21.92 52.28
C ASP A 423 20.19 22.41 50.88
N LEU A 424 19.54 21.55 50.10
CA LEU A 424 18.97 21.92 48.81
C LEU A 424 17.73 22.76 49.10
N THR A 425 17.94 24.06 49.31
CA THR A 425 16.86 25.06 49.47
C THR A 425 16.00 25.17 48.21
N SER A 426 16.52 24.75 47.05
CA SER A 426 15.82 24.68 45.77
C SER A 426 16.37 23.52 44.92
N ASP A 427 15.50 22.89 44.12
CA ASP A 427 15.88 21.82 43.18
C ASP A 427 16.66 22.40 41.99
N PRO A 428 17.94 22.01 41.75
CA PRO A 428 18.75 22.52 40.66
C PRO A 428 18.31 22.04 39.26
N PHE A 429 17.40 21.06 39.16
CA PHE A 429 16.97 20.51 37.87
C PHE A 429 16.10 21.49 37.07
N VAL A 430 16.51 21.72 35.81
CA VAL A 430 15.83 22.61 34.87
C VAL A 430 14.94 21.80 33.92
N MET A 431 13.62 21.88 34.12
CA MET A 431 12.66 21.09 33.32
C MET A 431 12.61 21.52 31.84
N GLU A 432 12.72 22.82 31.57
CA GLU A 432 12.59 23.38 30.21
C GLU A 432 13.83 23.17 29.31
N GLU A 433 14.94 22.72 29.89
CA GLU A 433 16.18 22.51 29.16
C GLU A 433 16.06 21.32 28.19
N GLN A 434 16.37 21.51 26.92
CA GLN A 434 16.24 20.46 25.90
C GLN A 434 17.50 19.60 25.78
N ASP A 435 18.64 20.10 26.26
CA ASP A 435 19.88 19.35 26.29
C ASP A 435 20.02 18.58 27.63
N PRO A 436 19.95 17.23 27.62
CA PRO A 436 20.03 16.46 28.85
C PRO A 436 21.35 16.69 29.61
N ALA A 437 22.44 17.05 28.93
CA ALA A 437 23.71 17.38 29.57
C ALA A 437 23.65 18.66 30.42
N LYS A 438 22.76 19.60 30.08
CA LYS A 438 22.61 20.89 30.77
C LYS A 438 21.49 20.92 31.79
N SER A 439 20.70 19.84 31.89
CA SER A 439 19.54 19.73 32.79
C SER A 439 19.87 19.74 34.28
N ARG A 440 21.15 19.50 34.66
CA ARG A 440 21.64 19.37 36.05
C ARG A 440 20.93 18.29 36.88
N ALA A 441 20.39 17.26 36.22
CA ALA A 441 19.65 16.20 36.91
C ALA A 441 20.45 15.44 37.96
N LEU A 442 21.77 15.25 37.78
CA LEU A 442 22.63 14.60 38.76
C LEU A 442 22.76 15.36 40.08
N GLU A 443 22.48 16.66 40.08
CA GLU A 443 22.55 17.49 41.29
C GLU A 443 21.25 17.45 42.10
N SER A 444 20.17 16.91 41.52
CA SER A 444 18.83 16.78 42.07
C SER A 444 18.56 15.41 42.72
N SER A 445 17.40 15.26 43.39
CA SER A 445 16.83 13.99 43.86
C SER A 445 15.47 13.68 43.19
N LEU A 446 14.91 12.48 43.37
CA LEU A 446 13.63 12.02 42.78
C LEU A 446 12.46 12.06 43.77
N TRP A 447 12.20 13.21 44.40
CA TRP A 447 11.09 13.37 45.35
C TRP A 447 9.73 13.04 44.74
N GLU A 448 9.58 13.19 43.43
CA GLU A 448 8.32 12.98 42.73
C GLU A 448 7.86 11.51 42.78
N LEU A 449 8.79 10.56 42.87
CA LEU A 449 8.44 9.14 43.03
C LEU A 449 7.87 8.85 44.42
N GLU A 450 8.43 9.46 45.46
CA GLU A 450 7.96 9.33 46.84
C GLU A 450 6.53 9.85 46.97
N VAL A 451 6.25 11.03 46.41
CA VAL A 451 4.90 11.61 46.37
C VAL A 451 3.90 10.66 45.70
N ASN A 452 4.26 10.10 44.53
CA ASN A 452 3.38 9.18 43.79
C ASN A 452 3.11 7.86 44.55
N LEU A 453 4.10 7.36 45.30
CA LEU A 453 3.96 6.16 46.14
C LEU A 453 3.06 6.43 47.35
N LEU A 454 3.23 7.58 48.02
CA LEU A 454 2.41 8.00 49.15
C LEU A 454 0.94 8.22 48.75
N THR A 455 0.69 8.85 47.61
CA THR A 455 -0.68 9.02 47.09
C THR A 455 -1.34 7.70 46.72
N SER A 456 -0.58 6.73 46.21
CA SER A 456 -1.12 5.40 45.87
C SER A 456 -1.51 4.60 47.12
N SER A 457 -0.74 4.72 48.21
CA SER A 457 -1.09 4.09 49.49
C SER A 457 -2.33 4.68 50.16
N LEU A 458 -2.58 5.99 49.97
CA LEU A 458 -3.75 6.68 50.51
C LEU A 458 -5.05 6.35 49.74
N VAL A 459 -4.96 6.11 48.42
CA VAL A 459 -6.12 5.74 47.59
C VAL A 459 -6.56 4.29 47.80
N CYS A 460 -5.64 3.37 48.13
CA CYS A 460 -5.98 1.97 48.44
C CYS A 460 -6.52 1.75 49.87
N GLN A 461 -6.54 2.79 50.72
CA GLN A 461 -7.07 2.74 52.09
C GLN A 461 -8.50 3.31 52.20
N ASN A 462 -9.08 3.77 51.11
CA ASN A 462 -10.50 4.09 50.97
C ASN A 462 -11.14 3.16 49.93
#